data_AF-A0A5E9ALB8-F1
#
_entry.id   AF-A0A5E9ALB8-F1
#
_cell.length_a   1.000
_cell.length_b   1.000
_cell.length_c   1.000
_cell.angle_alpha   90.00
_cell.angle_beta   90.00
_cell.angle_gamma   90.00
#
_symmetry.space_group_name_H-M   'P 1'
#
loop_
_entity.id
_entity.type
_entity.pdbx_description
1 polymer ?
#
loop_
_entity_poly.entity_id
_entity_poly.type
_entity_poly.pdbx_seq_one_letter_code
_entity_poly.pdbx_strand_id
1 'polypeptide(L)' 'MSNLQSLLEARARLVDGEPIRILIGHVMHRAIEIEPASKFMTDLRAAFLCDIDEAIAGLTPPDPAAPAIALPNPDERTA' A
#
# COMPACT_ATOMS: atom_id res chain seq x y z
N MET A 1 2.62 -9.59 -17.23
CA MET A 1 3.15 -8.65 -16.22
C MET A 1 3.41 -9.43 -14.95
N SER A 2 4.47 -9.12 -14.19
CA SER A 2 4.67 -9.73 -12.87
C SER A 2 3.72 -9.12 -11.85
N ASN A 3 3.30 -9.88 -10.83
CA ASN A 3 2.41 -9.37 -9.77
C ASN A 3 2.99 -8.12 -9.09
N LEU A 4 4.31 -8.05 -8.90
CA LEU A 4 4.99 -6.88 -8.35
C LEU A 4 4.82 -5.63 -9.22
N GLN A 5 4.98 -5.75 -10.55
CA GLN A 5 4.77 -4.61 -11.46
C GLN A 5 3.33 -4.10 -11.40
N SER A 6 2.35 -5.00 -11.37
CA SER A 6 0.94 -4.62 -11.25
C SER A 6 0.62 -3.90 -9.94
N LEU A 7 1.27 -4.28 -8.83
CA LEU A 7 1.13 -3.58 -7.55
C LEU A 7 1.78 -2.19 -7.57
N LEU A 8 2.97 -2.05 -8.15
CA LEU A 8 3.64 -0.76 -8.30
C LEU A 8 2.83 0.23 -9.15
N GLU A 9 2.27 -0.24 -10.26
CA GLU A 9 1.37 0.55 -11.10
C GLU A 9 0.08 0.94 -10.36
N ALA A 10 -0.54 0.01 -9.62
CA ALA A 10 -1.73 0.30 -8.84
C ALA A 10 -1.46 1.34 -7.74
N ARG A 11 -0.32 1.23 -7.07
CA ARG A 11 0.14 2.21 -6.08
C ARG A 11 0.31 3.60 -6.68
N ALA A 12 1.03 3.70 -7.80
CA ALA A 12 1.25 4.98 -8.49
C ALA A 12 -0.08 5.65 -8.86
N ARG A 13 -1.00 4.89 -9.46
CA ARG A 13 -2.35 5.36 -9.81
C ARG A 13 -3.15 5.87 -8.59
N LEU A 14 -3.05 5.19 -7.45
CA LEU A 14 -3.69 5.63 -6.21
C LEU A 14 -3.06 6.90 -5.64
N VAL A 15 -1.75 7.07 -5.75
CA VAL A 15 -1.06 8.30 -5.32
C VAL A 15 -1.40 9.47 -6.23
N ASP A 16 -1.48 9.24 -7.55
CA ASP A 16 -1.83 10.24 -8.56
C ASP A 16 -3.30 10.67 -8.50
N GLY A 17 -4.08 10.09 -7.57
CA GLY A 17 -5.46 10.49 -7.30
C GLY A 17 -6.47 9.83 -8.24
N GLU A 18 -6.14 8.70 -8.88
CA GLU A 18 -7.10 8.02 -9.74
C GLU A 18 -8.40 7.70 -8.99
N PRO A 19 -9.58 7.91 -9.60
CA PRO A 19 -10.86 7.59 -8.97
C PRO A 19 -10.97 6.10 -8.64
N ILE A 20 -11.27 5.80 -7.37
CA ILE A 20 -11.60 4.44 -6.93
C ILE A 20 -12.96 4.07 -7.54
N ARG A 21 -13.13 2.81 -7.97
CA ARG A 21 -14.41 2.29 -8.44
C ARG A 21 -14.92 1.28 -7.42
N ILE A 22 -16.18 1.43 -7.01
CA ILE A 22 -16.79 0.58 -5.99
C ILE A 22 -17.90 -0.20 -6.67
N LEU A 23 -17.82 -1.53 -6.60
CA LEU A 23 -18.92 -2.39 -7.03
C LEU A 23 -19.96 -2.41 -5.91
N ILE A 24 -21.16 -1.86 -6.16
CA ILE A 24 -22.28 -1.94 -5.24
C ILE A 24 -23.35 -2.82 -5.90
N GLY A 25 -23.56 -4.02 -5.35
CA GLY A 25 -24.46 -5.02 -5.95
C GLY A 25 -23.94 -5.54 -7.30
N HIS A 26 -24.80 -5.58 -8.32
CA HIS A 26 -24.46 -6.04 -9.68
C HIS A 26 -24.01 -4.91 -10.61
N VAL A 27 -23.82 -3.69 -10.08
CA VAL A 27 -23.49 -2.50 -10.88
C VAL A 27 -22.18 -1.90 -10.38
N MET A 28 -21.27 -1.65 -11.33
CA MET A 28 -19.97 -1.06 -11.04
C MET A 28 -20.09 0.46 -11.11
N HIS A 29 -20.02 1.11 -9.95
CA HIS A 29 -20.11 2.56 -9.85
C HIS A 29 -18.72 3.17 -9.77
N ARG A 30 -18.53 4.33 -10.42
CA ARG A 30 -17.38 5.16 -10.09
C ARG A 30 -17.61 5.78 -8.71
N ALA A 31 -16.59 5.92 -7.87
CA ALA A 31 -16.76 6.59 -6.57
C ALA A 31 -17.12 8.08 -6.66
N ILE A 32 -17.19 8.66 -7.87
CA ILE A 32 -17.75 9.99 -8.13
C ILE A 32 -19.28 9.98 -8.31
N GLU A 33 -19.87 8.81 -8.58
CA GLU A 33 -21.31 8.60 -8.82
C GLU A 33 -22.06 8.24 -7.52
N ILE A 34 -21.30 7.81 -6.52
CA ILE A 34 -21.72 7.73 -5.13
C ILE A 34 -21.11 8.97 -4.48
N GLU A 35 -21.78 9.64 -3.56
CA GLU A 35 -21.17 10.72 -2.77
C GLU A 35 -20.81 10.17 -1.39
N PRO A 36 -19.77 9.31 -1.27
CA PRO A 36 -19.27 8.92 0.04
C PRO A 36 -18.68 10.15 0.73
N ALA A 37 -18.86 10.25 2.04
CA ALA A 37 -18.28 11.32 2.83
C ALA A 37 -16.78 11.45 2.49
N SER A 38 -16.29 12.66 2.25
CA SER A 38 -14.91 12.91 1.82
C SER A 38 -13.88 12.22 2.71
N LYS A 39 -14.14 12.19 4.02
CA LYS A 39 -13.34 11.45 5.00
C LYS A 39 -13.28 9.94 4.71
N PHE A 40 -14.40 9.31 4.39
CA PHE A 40 -14.44 7.88 4.05
C PHE A 40 -13.58 7.56 2.84
N MET A 41 -13.59 8.39 1.80
CA MET A 41 -12.75 8.16 0.61
C MET A 41 -11.26 8.33 0.88
N THR A 42 -10.91 9.30 1.72
CA THR A 42 -9.52 9.48 2.18
C THR A 42 -9.07 8.27 2.97
N ASP A 43 -9.88 7.80 3.93
CA ASP A 43 -9.58 6.64 4.76
C ASP A 43 -9.46 5.36 3.92
N LEU A 44 -10.37 5.16 2.95
CA LEU A 44 -10.34 4.02 2.03
C LEU A 44 -9.08 4.03 1.14
N ARG A 45 -8.69 5.20 0.63
CA ARG A 45 -7.45 5.32 -0.17
C ARG A 45 -6.22 4.99 0.67
N ALA A 46 -6.17 5.48 1.91
CA ALA A 46 -5.07 5.19 2.82
C ALA A 46 -4.97 3.69 3.14
N ALA A 47 -6.11 3.02 3.37
CA ALA A 47 -6.16 1.58 3.59
C ALA A 47 -5.62 0.79 2.39
N PHE A 48 -6.06 1.11 1.16
CA PHE A 48 -5.54 0.42 -0.03
C PHE A 48 -4.05 0.63 -0.26
N LEU A 49 -3.53 1.84 0.02
CA LEU A 49 -2.10 2.09 -0.08
C LEU A 49 -1.31 1.25 0.93
N CYS A 50 -1.81 1.13 2.17
CA CYS A 50 -1.20 0.29 3.21
C CYS A 50 -1.10 -1.17 2.76
N ASP A 51 -2.22 -1.76 2.31
CA ASP A 51 -2.27 -3.16 1.86
C ASP A 51 -1.34 -3.42 0.66
N ILE A 52 -1.27 -2.47 -0.29
CA ILE A 52 -0.38 -2.58 -1.45
C ILE A 52 1.09 -2.48 -1.03
N ASP A 53 1.43 -1.58 -0.10
CA ASP A 53 2.79 -1.43 0.41
C ASP A 53 3.26 -2.69 1.12
N GLU A 54 2.41 -3.32 1.93
CA GLU A 54 2.68 -4.62 2.56
C GLU A 54 2.88 -5.73 1.52
N ALA A 55 2.02 -5.80 0.51
CA ALA A 55 2.14 -6.79 -0.56
C ALA A 55 3.42 -6.61 -1.39
N ILE A 56 3.81 -5.36 -1.66
CA ILE A 56 5.09 -5.05 -2.32
C ILE A 56 6.27 -5.48 -1.44
N ALA A 57 6.23 -5.18 -0.14
CA ALA A 57 7.28 -5.56 0.80
C ALA A 57 7.45 -7.09 0.86
N GLY A 58 6.37 -7.86 0.83
CA GLY A 58 6.41 -9.32 0.82
C GLY A 58 6.93 -9.93 -0.49
N LEU A 59 6.88 -9.20 -1.60
CA LEU A 59 7.34 -9.63 -2.93
C LEU A 59 8.71 -9.07 -3.33
N THR A 60 9.18 -8.06 -2.60
CA THR A 60 10.50 -7.47 -2.83
C THR A 60 11.52 -8.27 -2.03
N PRO A 61 12.51 -8.93 -2.68
CA PRO A 61 13.57 -9.58 -1.94
C PRO A 61 14.29 -8.55 -1.06
N PRO A 62 14.73 -8.93 0.15
CA PRO A 62 15.49 -8.02 1.01
C PRO A 62 16.70 -7.53 0.22
N ASP A 63 16.89 -6.22 0.21
CA ASP A 63 18.00 -5.60 -0.49
C ASP A 63 19.33 -6.12 0.10
N PRO A 64 20.15 -6.86 -0.66
CA PRO A 64 21.43 -7.36 -0.16
C PRO A 64 22.43 -6.22 0.13
N ALA A 65 22.14 -4.99 -0.30
CA ALA A 65 22.92 -3.78 0.00
C ALA A 65 22.36 -2.96 1.18
N ALA A 66 21.22 -3.36 1.76
CA ALA A 66 20.71 -2.70 2.97
C ALA A 66 21.72 -2.92 4.10
N PRO A 67 22.15 -1.86 4.80
CA PRO A 67 23.10 -2.00 5.91
C PRO A 67 22.49 -2.94 6.94
N ALA A 68 23.22 -4.02 7.25
CA ALA A 68 22.85 -4.90 8.34
C ALA A 68 22.67 -4.04 9.59
N ILE A 69 21.45 -3.98 10.13
CA ILE A 69 21.21 -3.34 11.41
C ILE A 69 22.01 -4.16 12.41
N ALA A 70 23.13 -3.61 12.89
CA ALA A 70 23.91 -4.21 13.95
C ALA A 70 23.02 -4.26 15.19
N LEU A 71 22.53 -5.45 15.53
CA LEU A 71 21.91 -5.69 16.82
C LEU A 71 22.96 -5.33 17.88
N PRO A 72 22.66 -4.44 18.85
CA PRO A 72 23.61 -4.08 19.89
C PRO A 72 24.02 -5.35 20.64
N ASN A 73 25.32 -5.48 20.92
CA ASN A 73 25.86 -6.63 21.61
C ASN A 73 25.17 -6.79 22.97
N PRO A 74 24.81 -8.02 23.39
CA PRO A 74 24.13 -8.24 24.66
C PRO A 74 24.93 -7.76 25.88
N ASP A 75 26.25 -7.59 25.75
CA ASP A 75 27.13 -7.08 26.79
C ASP A 75 26.95 -5.58 27.12
N GLU A 76 26.37 -4.78 26.21
CA GLU A 76 26.17 -3.33 26.42
C GLU A 76 24.88 -2.98 27.19
N ARG A 77 24.07 -3.98 27.58
CA ARG A 77 22.86 -3.75 28.40
C ARG A 77 23.13 -3.72 29.91
N THR A 78 24.38 -3.90 30.34
CA THR A 78 24.75 -4.02 31.76
C THR A 78 25.98 -3.19 32.14
N ALA A 79 25.98 -1.89 31.81
CA ALA A 79 26.92 -0.92 32.36
C ALA A 79 26.19 0.36 32.78
#